data_AF-A0AAX3XDC4-F1
#
_entry.id   AF-A0AAX3XDC4-F1
#
_cell.length_a   1.000
_cell.length_b   1.000
_cell.length_c   1.000
_cell.angle_alpha   90.00
_cell.angle_beta   90.00
_cell.angle_gamma   90.00
#
_symmetry.space_group_name_H-M   'P 1'
#
loop_
_entity.id
_entity.type
_entity.pdbx_description
1 polymer ?
#
loop_
_entity_poly.entity_id
_entity_poly.type
_entity_poly.pdbx_seq_one_letter_code
_entity_poly.pdbx_strand_id
1 'polypeptide(L)'
;MRKPKQIMRRDANTDGVVTAEEAAAVETANRELAEAKAEAKEAIKAAPADKQEALNNSVDELAPATVPTVNDKNPANGVQDEIDAKIQAAVDAKTKADNAARDANTDGVVTAEEAAAVETANRELAEAKAEAKEAIKAAPADKQEALNNSVDELAPATVPTVNDKNPANGVQDEIDAKNPSSC
;
A
#
# COMPACT_ATOMS: atom_id res chain seq x y z
N MET A 1 22.23 -18.95 -37.11
CA MET A 1 22.14 -17.75 -36.26
C MET A 1 20.86 -17.83 -35.44
N ARG A 2 20.93 -18.24 -34.17
CA ARG A 2 19.82 -18.04 -33.24
C ARG A 2 19.84 -16.54 -32.92
N LYS A 3 18.83 -15.80 -33.39
CA LYS A 3 18.67 -14.40 -33.00
C LYS A 3 18.61 -14.36 -31.47
N PRO A 4 19.39 -13.50 -30.77
CA PRO A 4 19.10 -13.26 -29.37
C PRO A 4 17.64 -12.78 -29.33
N LYS A 5 16.80 -13.53 -28.62
CA LYS A 5 15.46 -13.05 -28.30
C LYS A 5 15.69 -11.67 -27.70
N GLN A 6 15.11 -10.65 -28.31
CA GLN A 6 14.93 -9.35 -27.69
C GLN A 6 14.12 -9.62 -26.43
N ILE A 7 14.80 -9.92 -25.33
CA ILE A 7 14.22 -9.82 -24.01
C ILE A 7 13.92 -8.34 -23.92
N MET A 8 12.64 -7.98 -24.09
CA MET A 8 12.16 -6.65 -23.74
C MET A 8 12.60 -6.45 -22.30
N ARG A 9 13.73 -5.76 -22.11
CA ARG A 9 14.05 -5.08 -20.86
C ARG A 9 12.98 -4.02 -20.73
N ARG A 10 11.77 -4.40 -20.29
CA ARG A 10 10.98 -3.48 -19.49
C ARG A 10 11.88 -3.23 -18.29
N ASP A 11 12.27 -1.98 -18.10
CA ASP A 11 12.86 -1.60 -16.83
C ASP A 11 11.84 -2.04 -15.78
N ALA A 12 12.22 -3.01 -14.95
CA ALA A 12 11.36 -3.68 -13.97
C ALA A 12 10.85 -2.74 -12.87
N ASN A 13 10.92 -1.42 -13.09
CA ASN A 13 10.60 -0.35 -12.16
C ASN A 13 10.25 0.96 -12.90
N THR A 14 9.78 0.91 -14.15
CA THR A 14 9.49 2.15 -14.91
C THR A 14 8.34 2.95 -14.32
N ASP A 15 7.41 2.26 -13.65
CA ASP A 15 6.21 2.79 -13.01
C ASP A 15 6.33 2.87 -11.48
N GLY A 16 7.48 2.49 -10.90
CA GLY A 16 7.67 2.42 -9.46
C GLY A 16 7.09 1.16 -8.82
N VAL A 17 6.57 0.22 -9.61
CA VAL A 17 5.96 -1.03 -9.14
C VAL A 17 6.82 -2.20 -9.61
N VAL A 18 7.02 -3.18 -8.73
CA VAL A 18 7.87 -4.35 -8.94
C VAL A 18 7.09 -5.58 -8.50
N THR A 19 6.69 -6.37 -9.48
CA THR A 19 6.04 -7.66 -9.27
C THR A 19 7.04 -8.80 -9.09
N ALA A 20 6.58 -9.93 -8.55
CA ALA A 20 7.40 -11.14 -8.45
C ALA A 20 7.85 -11.66 -9.84
N GLU A 21 7.02 -11.48 -10.87
CA GLU A 21 7.37 -11.87 -12.24
C GLU A 21 8.52 -11.03 -12.80
N GLU A 22 8.49 -9.73 -12.57
CA GLU A 22 9.56 -8.82 -13.01
C GLU A 22 10.88 -9.08 -12.30
N ALA A 23 10.86 -9.31 -10.98
CA ALA A 23 12.05 -9.71 -10.24
C ALA A 23 12.62 -11.05 -10.75
N ALA A 24 11.76 -12.04 -11.00
CA ALA A 24 12.16 -13.35 -11.54
C ALA A 24 12.69 -13.26 -12.97
N ALA A 25 12.19 -12.33 -13.79
CA ALA A 25 12.70 -12.07 -15.13
C ALA A 25 14.14 -11.54 -15.09
N VAL A 26 14.45 -10.63 -14.15
CA VAL A 26 15.83 -10.13 -13.93
C VAL A 26 16.76 -11.25 -13.45
N GLU A 27 16.31 -12.09 -12.51
CA GLU A 27 17.07 -13.25 -12.06
C GLU A 27 17.35 -14.24 -13.20
N THR A 28 16.34 -14.51 -14.02
CA THR A 28 16.48 -15.38 -15.21
C THR A 28 17.48 -14.79 -16.20
N ALA A 29 17.40 -13.49 -16.50
CA ALA A 29 18.35 -12.83 -17.39
C ALA A 29 19.78 -12.86 -16.86
N ASN A 30 19.98 -12.73 -15.54
CA ASN A 30 21.30 -12.86 -14.91
C ASN A 30 21.87 -14.28 -15.02
N ARG A 31 21.02 -15.30 -14.90
CA ARG A 31 21.43 -16.69 -15.11
C ARG A 31 21.79 -16.95 -16.57
N GLU A 32 20.97 -16.50 -17.51
CA GLU A 32 21.27 -16.60 -18.95
C GLU A 32 22.56 -15.86 -19.32
N LEU A 33 22.82 -14.71 -18.69
CA LEU A 33 24.09 -14.00 -18.83
C LEU A 33 25.25 -14.85 -18.32
N ALA A 34 25.16 -15.44 -17.13
CA ALA A 34 26.21 -16.29 -16.57
C ALA A 34 26.51 -17.51 -17.47
N GLU A 35 25.48 -18.16 -17.99
CA GLU A 35 25.60 -19.27 -18.95
C GLU A 35 26.28 -18.81 -20.24
N ALA A 36 25.84 -17.69 -20.83
CA ALA A 36 26.44 -17.12 -22.04
C ALA A 36 27.91 -16.69 -21.82
N LYS A 37 28.25 -16.17 -20.64
CA LYS A 37 29.65 -15.85 -20.28
C LYS A 37 30.50 -17.12 -20.25
N ALA A 38 30.00 -18.22 -19.69
CA ALA A 38 30.72 -19.49 -19.67
C ALA A 38 30.93 -20.04 -21.09
N GLU A 39 29.88 -20.05 -21.92
CA GLU A 39 29.99 -20.47 -23.32
C GLU A 39 30.97 -19.60 -24.13
N ALA A 40 30.92 -18.27 -23.92
CA ALA A 40 31.85 -17.35 -24.56
C ALA A 40 33.30 -17.63 -24.15
N LYS A 41 33.57 -17.88 -22.86
CA LYS A 41 34.90 -18.26 -22.38
C LYS A 41 35.41 -19.56 -22.98
N GLU A 42 34.54 -20.57 -23.15
CA GLU A 42 34.91 -21.80 -23.85
C GLU A 42 35.23 -21.55 -25.33
N ALA A 43 34.43 -20.73 -26.03
CA ALA A 43 34.68 -20.38 -27.42
C ALA A 43 35.98 -19.56 -27.61
N ILE A 44 36.33 -18.68 -26.66
CA ILE A 44 37.56 -17.88 -26.69
C ILE A 44 38.81 -18.76 -26.68
N LYS A 45 38.77 -19.96 -26.07
CA LYS A 45 39.93 -20.89 -26.08
C LYS A 45 40.34 -21.33 -27.49
N ALA A 46 39.41 -21.30 -28.44
CA ALA A 46 39.67 -21.61 -29.85
C ALA A 46 40.08 -20.38 -30.69
N ALA A 47 40.08 -19.17 -30.10
CA ALA A 47 40.48 -17.94 -30.78
C ALA A 47 42.02 -17.77 -30.80
N PRO A 48 42.56 -16.94 -31.71
CA PRO A 48 43.99 -16.59 -31.73
C PRO A 48 44.48 -16.07 -30.38
N ALA A 49 45.65 -16.54 -29.94
CA ALA A 49 46.19 -16.27 -28.60
C ALA A 49 46.32 -14.77 -28.28
N ASP A 50 46.68 -13.97 -29.28
CA ASP A 50 46.82 -12.50 -29.19
C ASP A 50 45.48 -11.78 -28.93
N LYS A 51 44.34 -12.46 -29.14
CA LYS A 51 42.99 -11.90 -28.93
C LYS A 51 42.30 -12.42 -27.68
N GLN A 52 42.80 -13.50 -27.08
CA GLN A 52 42.11 -14.17 -25.98
C GLN A 52 41.99 -13.27 -24.75
N GLU A 53 43.03 -12.50 -24.42
CA GLU A 53 43.03 -11.60 -23.27
C GLU A 53 41.95 -10.51 -23.40
N ALA A 54 41.94 -9.79 -24.52
CA ALA A 54 40.96 -8.73 -24.77
C ALA A 54 39.52 -9.25 -24.77
N LEU A 55 39.27 -10.44 -25.33
CA LEU A 55 37.95 -11.06 -25.35
C LEU A 55 37.50 -11.52 -23.96
N ASN A 56 38.41 -12.11 -23.16
CA ASN A 56 38.10 -12.50 -21.79
C ASN A 56 37.76 -11.28 -20.92
N ASN A 57 38.52 -10.20 -21.04
CA ASN A 57 38.23 -8.94 -20.32
C ASN A 57 36.86 -8.39 -20.70
N SER A 58 36.53 -8.38 -22.00
CA SER A 58 35.23 -7.92 -22.51
C SER A 58 34.07 -8.77 -21.95
N VAL A 59 34.27 -10.08 -21.83
CA VAL A 59 33.28 -10.95 -21.18
C VAL A 59 33.21 -10.63 -19.70
N ASP A 60 34.34 -10.53 -18.99
CA ASP A 60 34.37 -10.29 -17.55
C ASP A 60 33.68 -8.99 -17.14
N GLU A 61 33.80 -7.93 -17.94
CA GLU A 61 33.12 -6.64 -17.77
C GLU A 61 31.58 -6.71 -17.81
N LEU A 62 30.98 -7.77 -18.38
CA LEU A 62 29.52 -7.93 -18.42
C LEU A 62 28.95 -8.22 -17.02
N ALA A 63 28.56 -7.20 -16.27
CA ALA A 63 27.98 -7.37 -14.94
C ALA A 63 26.50 -7.80 -14.99
N PRO A 64 26.05 -8.66 -14.05
CA PRO A 64 24.63 -8.93 -13.86
C PRO A 64 23.89 -7.68 -13.38
N ALA A 65 22.58 -7.62 -13.64
CA ALA A 65 21.71 -6.58 -13.12
C ALA A 65 21.36 -6.85 -11.65
N THR A 66 21.08 -5.80 -10.88
CA THR A 66 20.51 -5.94 -9.54
C THR A 66 19.07 -6.43 -9.64
N VAL A 67 18.73 -7.51 -8.94
CA VAL A 67 17.34 -7.98 -8.83
C VAL A 67 16.57 -7.00 -7.94
N PRO A 68 15.49 -6.38 -8.43
CA PRO A 68 14.71 -5.43 -7.64
C PRO A 68 13.95 -6.16 -6.52
N THR A 69 13.66 -5.44 -5.44
CA THR A 69 12.80 -5.97 -4.36
C THR A 69 11.35 -5.86 -4.79
N VAL A 70 10.60 -6.96 -4.66
CA VAL A 70 9.16 -7.00 -4.95
C VAL A 70 8.43 -6.10 -3.97
N ASN A 71 7.68 -5.13 -4.50
CA ASN A 71 6.88 -4.19 -3.71
C ASN A 71 5.38 -4.26 -4.05
N ASP A 72 4.99 -5.04 -5.07
CA ASP A 72 3.59 -5.35 -5.41
C ASP A 72 3.42 -6.87 -5.47
N LYS A 73 2.76 -7.42 -4.44
CA LYS A 73 2.39 -8.83 -4.39
C LYS A 73 1.03 -9.09 -5.01
N ASN A 74 0.26 -8.06 -5.34
CA ASN A 74 -1.05 -8.12 -5.96
C ASN A 74 -1.03 -7.42 -7.33
N PRO A 75 -0.40 -8.03 -8.35
CA PRO A 75 -0.12 -7.38 -9.63
C PRO A 75 -1.38 -6.93 -10.41
N ALA A 76 -2.58 -7.31 -9.95
CA ALA A 76 -3.84 -6.91 -10.56
C ALA A 76 -4.17 -5.43 -10.35
N ASN A 77 -3.76 -4.82 -9.23
CA ASN A 77 -4.04 -3.40 -8.96
C ASN A 77 -2.92 -2.48 -9.49
N GLY A 78 -1.68 -2.98 -9.60
CA GLY A 78 -0.51 -2.22 -10.00
C GLY A 78 -0.20 -1.11 -9.02
N VAL A 79 -0.28 -1.40 -7.72
CA VAL A 79 -0.04 -0.47 -6.61
C VAL A 79 0.87 -1.17 -5.62
N GLN A 80 1.82 -0.43 -5.02
CA GLN A 80 2.70 -1.00 -4.02
C GLN A 80 1.91 -1.43 -2.78
N ASP A 81 2.27 -2.58 -2.20
CA ASP A 81 1.64 -3.16 -1.00
C ASP A 81 1.58 -2.16 0.18
N GLU A 82 2.59 -1.28 0.30
CA GLU A 82 2.63 -0.27 1.36
C GLU A 82 1.52 0.78 1.19
N ILE A 83 1.24 1.20 -0.04
CA ILE A 83 0.17 2.15 -0.35
C ILE A 83 -1.18 1.49 -0.08
N ASP A 84 -1.36 0.23 -0.50
CA ASP A 84 -2.56 -0.55 -0.20
C ASP A 84 -2.79 -0.67 1.32
N ALA A 85 -1.75 -0.94 2.10
CA ALA A 85 -1.84 -1.04 3.55
C ALA A 85 -2.28 0.28 4.21
N LYS A 86 -1.80 1.42 3.72
CA LYS A 86 -2.20 2.75 4.23
C LYS A 86 -3.64 3.08 3.87
N ILE A 87 -4.09 2.75 2.66
CA ILE A 87 -5.49 2.92 2.27
C ILE A 87 -6.39 2.01 3.12
N GLN A 88 -6.00 0.76 3.35
CA GLN A 88 -6.74 -0.16 4.21
C GLN A 88 -6.85 0.36 5.65
N ALA A 89 -5.78 0.94 6.21
CA ALA A 89 -5.84 1.56 7.53
C ALA A 89 -6.88 2.70 7.61
N ALA A 90 -7.03 3.50 6.56
CA ALA A 90 -8.08 4.52 6.49
C ALA A 90 -9.49 3.90 6.40
N VAL A 91 -9.66 2.81 5.64
CA VAL A 91 -10.92 2.05 5.57
C VAL A 91 -11.30 1.45 6.93
N ASP A 92 -10.32 0.90 7.66
CA ASP A 92 -10.53 0.33 8.98
C ASP A 92 -10.88 1.42 10.00
N ALA A 93 -10.21 2.58 9.94
CA ALA A 93 -10.54 3.74 10.79
C ALA A 93 -11.96 4.28 10.50
N LYS A 94 -12.38 4.29 9.24
CA LYS A 94 -13.76 4.63 8.85
C LYS A 94 -14.76 3.66 9.46
N THR A 95 -14.47 2.37 9.37
CA THR A 95 -15.31 1.31 9.96
C THR A 95 -15.41 1.47 11.47
N LYS A 96 -14.30 1.81 12.14
CA LYS A 96 -14.29 2.11 13.58
C LYS A 96 -15.15 3.32 13.93
N ALA A 97 -15.08 4.40 13.15
CA ALA A 97 -15.91 5.59 13.37
C ALA A 97 -17.41 5.29 13.18
N ASP A 98 -17.77 4.50 12.16
CA ASP A 98 -19.16 4.10 11.93
C ASP A 98 -19.69 3.20 13.05
N ASN A 99 -18.88 2.26 13.51
CA ASN A 99 -19.25 1.39 14.63
C ASN A 99 -19.44 2.20 15.91
N ALA A 100 -18.51 3.12 16.23
CA ALA A 100 -18.66 4.00 17.38
C ALA A 100 -19.96 4.83 17.30
N ALA A 101 -20.28 5.38 16.13
CA ALA A 101 -21.51 6.14 15.93
C ALA A 101 -22.77 5.26 16.05
N ARG A 102 -22.72 4.02 15.56
CA ARG A 102 -23.83 3.07 15.71
C ARG A 102 -24.04 2.67 17.17
N ASP A 103 -22.95 2.33 17.86
CA ASP A 103 -22.97 1.87 19.24
C ASP A 103 -23.50 2.98 20.16
N ALA A 104 -23.05 4.22 19.97
CA ALA A 104 -23.54 5.40 20.69
C ALA A 104 -25.05 5.68 20.51
N ASN A 105 -25.70 5.15 19.46
CA ASN A 105 -27.14 5.32 19.22
C ASN A 105 -27.97 4.07 19.54
N THR A 106 -27.35 3.01 20.07
CA THR A 106 -27.98 1.67 20.14
C THR A 106 -29.09 1.58 21.18
N ASP A 107 -28.93 2.19 22.35
CA ASP A 107 -29.91 2.16 23.44
C ASP A 107 -30.85 3.38 23.48
N GLY A 108 -30.60 4.37 22.61
CA GLY A 108 -31.34 5.63 22.55
C GLY A 108 -30.90 6.68 23.58
N VAL A 109 -29.86 6.39 24.37
CA VAL A 109 -29.27 7.27 25.37
C VAL A 109 -27.83 7.57 24.96
N VAL A 110 -27.53 8.84 24.70
CA VAL A 110 -26.21 9.28 24.24
C VAL A 110 -25.55 10.05 25.36
N THR A 111 -24.51 9.46 25.94
CA THR A 111 -23.65 10.11 26.93
C THR A 111 -22.57 10.96 26.26
N ALA A 112 -21.95 11.85 27.04
CA ALA A 112 -20.80 12.64 26.57
C ALA A 112 -19.59 11.77 26.20
N GLU A 113 -19.41 10.63 26.87
CA GLU A 113 -18.32 9.69 26.60
C GLU A 113 -18.49 9.00 25.24
N GLU A 114 -19.70 8.58 24.91
CA GLU A 114 -20.01 7.97 23.62
C GLU A 114 -19.85 8.95 22.46
N ALA A 115 -20.34 10.19 22.60
CA ALA A 115 -20.10 11.23 21.61
C ALA A 115 -18.59 11.51 21.41
N ALA A 116 -17.82 11.58 22.50
CA ALA A 116 -16.37 11.77 22.45
C ALA A 116 -15.62 10.59 21.82
N ALA A 117 -16.14 9.36 21.96
CA ALA A 117 -15.59 8.18 21.28
C ALA A 117 -15.74 8.29 19.76
N VAL A 118 -16.89 8.77 19.26
CA VAL A 118 -17.11 9.04 17.82
C VAL A 118 -16.16 10.14 17.32
N GLU A 119 -16.01 11.24 18.06
CA GLU A 119 -15.06 12.31 17.73
C GLU A 119 -13.62 11.79 17.64
N THR A 120 -13.22 10.94 18.60
CA THR A 120 -11.89 10.34 18.62
C THR A 120 -11.67 9.43 17.41
N ALA A 121 -12.63 8.57 17.09
CA ALA A 121 -12.54 7.70 15.91
C ALA A 121 -12.52 8.51 14.59
N ASN A 122 -13.26 9.61 14.51
CA ASN A 122 -13.21 10.52 13.36
C ASN A 122 -11.85 11.21 13.20
N ARG A 123 -11.17 11.55 14.31
CA ARG A 123 -9.82 12.10 14.27
C ARG A 123 -8.81 11.06 13.80
N GLU A 124 -8.90 9.82 14.29
CA GLU A 124 -8.06 8.71 13.80
C GLU A 124 -8.28 8.46 12.30
N LEU A 125 -9.53 8.54 11.81
CA LEU A 125 -9.83 8.48 10.38
C LEU A 125 -9.14 9.63 9.62
N ALA A 126 -9.20 10.85 10.11
CA ALA A 126 -8.55 11.99 9.45
C ALA A 126 -7.03 11.82 9.37
N GLU A 127 -6.40 11.31 10.44
CA GLU A 127 -4.97 10.99 10.48
C GLU A 127 -4.63 9.88 9.48
N ALA A 128 -5.39 8.77 9.47
CA ALA A 128 -5.17 7.67 8.54
C ALA A 128 -5.37 8.09 7.07
N LYS A 129 -6.36 8.96 6.77
CA LYS A 129 -6.54 9.55 5.43
C LYS A 129 -5.34 10.38 5.01
N ALA A 130 -4.76 11.16 5.92
CA ALA A 130 -3.57 11.96 5.62
C ALA A 130 -2.37 11.05 5.30
N GLU A 131 -2.14 10.01 6.09
CA GLU A 131 -1.08 9.04 5.82
C GLU A 131 -1.26 8.32 4.48
N ALA A 132 -2.49 7.89 4.16
CA ALA A 132 -2.81 7.28 2.88
C ALA A 132 -2.53 8.24 1.71
N LYS A 133 -2.94 9.50 1.82
CA LYS A 133 -2.68 10.53 0.78
C LYS A 133 -1.19 10.81 0.59
N GLU A 134 -0.41 10.82 1.67
CA GLU A 134 1.05 10.97 1.56
C GLU A 134 1.68 9.76 0.86
N ALA A 135 1.25 8.54 1.18
CA ALA A 135 1.73 7.33 0.52
C ALA A 135 1.35 7.28 -0.98
N ILE A 136 0.14 7.72 -1.34
CA ILE A 136 -0.34 7.76 -2.73
C ILE A 136 0.56 8.63 -3.63
N LYS A 137 1.31 9.59 -3.10
CA LYS A 137 2.26 10.40 -3.89
C LYS A 137 3.37 9.54 -4.54
N ALA A 138 3.65 8.37 -3.97
CA ALA A 138 4.60 7.39 -4.52
C ALA A 138 3.95 6.38 -5.49
N ALA A 139 2.63 6.39 -5.65
CA ALA A 139 1.92 5.51 -6.59
C ALA A 139 2.19 5.91 -8.05
N PRO A 140 2.00 4.98 -9.00
CA PRO A 140 1.99 5.29 -10.43
C PRO A 140 1.04 6.46 -10.74
N ALA A 141 1.49 7.39 -11.59
CA ALA A 141 0.80 8.65 -11.83
C ALA A 141 -0.65 8.47 -12.33
N ASP A 142 -0.90 7.42 -13.12
CA ASP A 142 -2.23 7.06 -13.64
C ASP A 142 -3.18 6.50 -12.55
N LYS A 143 -2.65 6.11 -11.40
CA LYS A 143 -3.43 5.57 -10.25
C LYS A 143 -3.76 6.63 -9.21
N GLN A 144 -2.95 7.69 -9.12
CA GLN A 144 -3.03 8.66 -8.02
C GLN A 144 -4.41 9.31 -7.88
N GLU A 145 -5.06 9.68 -8.98
CA GLU A 145 -6.40 10.31 -8.94
C GLU A 145 -7.45 9.35 -8.37
N ALA A 146 -7.52 8.11 -8.86
CA ALA A 146 -8.48 7.12 -8.40
C ALA A 146 -8.27 6.72 -6.93
N LEU A 147 -7.02 6.61 -6.49
CA LEU A 147 -6.69 6.30 -5.09
C LEU A 147 -7.05 7.48 -4.17
N ASN A 148 -6.76 8.73 -4.57
CA ASN A 148 -7.14 9.90 -3.80
C ASN A 148 -8.66 10.01 -3.65
N ASN A 149 -9.41 9.79 -4.73
CA ASN A 149 -10.88 9.80 -4.69
C ASN A 149 -11.42 8.75 -3.72
N SER A 150 -10.90 7.52 -3.76
CA SER A 150 -11.28 6.44 -2.84
C SER A 150 -11.05 6.81 -1.37
N VAL A 151 -9.92 7.46 -1.06
CA VAL A 151 -9.64 7.94 0.30
C VAL A 151 -10.55 9.11 0.67
N ASP A 152 -10.86 10.00 -0.26
CA ASP A 152 -11.72 11.15 -0.01
C ASP A 152 -13.16 10.76 0.31
N GLU A 153 -13.69 9.71 -0.32
CA GLU A 153 -15.02 9.14 -0.06
C GLU A 153 -15.19 8.60 1.37
N LEU A 154 -14.11 8.36 2.11
CA LEU A 154 -14.14 7.97 3.53
C LEU A 154 -14.54 9.18 4.39
N ALA A 155 -15.82 9.53 4.39
CA ALA A 155 -16.37 10.64 5.16
C ALA A 155 -16.41 10.31 6.67
N PRO A 156 -16.23 11.29 7.57
CA PRO A 156 -16.38 11.06 9.00
C PRO A 156 -17.80 10.61 9.36
N ALA A 157 -17.92 9.83 10.44
CA ALA A 157 -19.20 9.45 11.01
C ALA A 157 -19.87 10.66 11.68
N THR A 158 -21.20 10.67 11.74
CA THR A 158 -21.94 11.74 12.43
C THR A 158 -21.80 11.57 13.94
N VAL A 159 -21.31 12.62 14.62
CA VAL A 159 -21.26 12.65 16.09
C VAL A 159 -22.69 12.83 16.62
N PRO A 160 -23.20 11.91 17.45
CA PRO A 160 -24.55 12.02 17.99
C PRO A 160 -24.66 13.16 19.00
N THR A 161 -25.85 13.73 19.13
CA THR A 161 -26.11 14.77 20.12
C THR A 161 -26.27 14.13 21.49
N VAL A 162 -25.48 14.58 22.47
CA VAL A 162 -25.57 14.13 23.87
C VAL A 162 -26.96 14.45 24.41
N ASN A 163 -27.65 13.41 24.90
CA ASN A 163 -29.00 13.51 25.45
C ASN A 163 -29.11 12.99 26.89
N ASP A 164 -28.03 12.44 27.46
CA ASP A 164 -27.89 12.11 28.89
C ASP A 164 -26.63 12.80 29.43
N LYS A 165 -26.83 13.85 30.24
CA LYS A 165 -25.75 14.55 30.94
C LYS A 165 -25.43 13.94 32.30
N ASN A 166 -26.27 13.04 32.81
CA ASN A 166 -26.08 12.35 34.08
C ASN A 166 -25.87 10.84 33.83
N PRO A 167 -24.66 10.43 33.42
CA PRO A 167 -24.39 9.04 33.01
C PRO A 167 -24.60 8.02 34.15
N ALA A 168 -24.84 8.45 35.39
CA ALA A 168 -25.14 7.57 36.51
C ALA A 168 -26.55 6.97 36.47
N ASN A 169 -27.51 7.59 35.78
CA ASN A 169 -28.89 7.08 35.72
C ASN A 169 -29.24 6.41 34.37
N GLY A 170 -28.50 6.71 33.29
CA GLY A 170 -28.76 6.14 31.97
C GLY A 170 -30.13 6.54 31.41
N VAL A 171 -30.57 7.78 31.71
CA VAL A 171 -31.88 8.30 31.31
C VAL A 171 -31.67 9.58 30.52
N GLN A 172 -32.43 9.73 29.44
CA GLN A 172 -32.42 10.95 28.66
C GLN A 172 -32.83 12.16 29.51
N ASP A 173 -32.11 13.27 29.40
CA ASP A 173 -32.35 14.55 30.09
C ASP A 173 -33.82 15.01 29.97
N GLU A 174 -34.45 14.78 28.81
CA GLU A 174 -35.86 15.15 28.58
C GLU A 174 -36.85 14.33 29.42
N ILE A 175 -36.50 13.10 29.77
CA ILE A 175 -37.28 12.19 30.61
C ILE A 175 -37.03 12.54 32.07
N ASP A 176 -35.79 12.81 32.45
CA ASP A 176 -35.42 13.27 33.80
C ASP A 176 -36.09 14.59 34.17
N ALA A 177 -36.06 15.58 33.25
CA ALA A 177 -36.68 16.88 33.46
C ALA A 177 -38.20 16.79 33.71
N LYS A 178 -38.85 15.72 33.23
CA LYS A 178 -40.29 15.45 33.43
C LYS A 178 -40.58 14.67 34.70
N ASN A 179 -39.57 14.04 35.32
CA ASN A 179 -39.70 13.21 36.52
C ASN A 179 -38.73 13.67 37.64
N PRO A 180 -38.89 14.88 38.22
CA PRO A 180 -37.96 15.42 39.21
C PRO A 180 -37.98 14.70 40.59
N SER A 181 -38.70 13.59 40.74
CA SER A 181 -39.07 13.01 42.05
C SER A 181 -38.22 11.82 42.52
N SER A 182 -37.01 11.65 42.02
CA SER A 182 -36.07 10.64 42.55
C SER A 182 -34.71 11.26 42.88
N CYS A 183 -34.68 12.14 43.87
CA CYS A 183 -33.48 12.46 44.65
C CYS A 183 -33.48 11.64 45.94
#